data_AF-A0A5D0GE85-F1
#
_entry.id   AF-A0A5D0GE85-F1
#
_cell.length_a   1.000
_cell.length_b   1.000
_cell.length_c   1.000
_cell.angle_alpha   90.00
_cell.angle_beta   90.00
_cell.angle_gamma   90.00
#
_symmetry.space_group_name_H-M   'P 1'
#
loop_
_entity.id
_entity.type
_entity.pdbx_description
1 polymer ?
#
loop_
_entity_poly.entity_id
_entity_poly.type
_entity_poly.pdbx_seq_one_letter_code
_entity_poly.pdbx_strand_id
1 'polypeptide(L)'
;MTVKEAQTAYNIKTKKTIRDWILRFKEEKVDFYAKIQPQMAKQKSPDKQALEKALQEAELKIKALNTLIDVAEEQLKIDIRKKSGAKQSKK
;
A
#
# COMPACT_ATOMS: atom_id res chain seq x y z
N MET A 1 -17.71 25.17 11.32
CA MET A 1 -18.46 26.44 11.29
C MET A 1 -19.59 26.31 10.29
N THR A 2 -20.84 26.46 10.74
CA THR A 2 -22.03 26.45 9.87
C THR A 2 -22.26 27.83 9.24
N VAL A 3 -23.03 27.89 8.14
CA VAL A 3 -23.34 29.17 7.45
C VAL A 3 -24.02 30.18 8.39
N LYS A 4 -24.84 29.71 9.34
CA LYS A 4 -25.52 30.55 10.33
C LYS A 4 -24.56 31.09 11.39
N GLU A 5 -23.63 30.26 11.86
CA GLU A 5 -22.56 30.68 12.77
C GLU A 5 -21.66 31.74 12.12
N ALA A 6 -21.25 31.52 10.88
CA ALA A 6 -20.45 32.48 10.12
C ALA A 6 -21.18 33.81 9.90
N GLN A 7 -22.49 33.75 9.64
CA GLN A 7 -23.31 34.95 9.47
C GLN A 7 -23.31 35.82 10.73
N THR A 8 -23.41 35.17 11.91
CA THR A 8 -23.49 35.84 13.20
C THR A 8 -22.11 36.34 13.65
N ALA A 9 -21.08 35.53 13.51
CA ALA A 9 -19.72 35.87 13.91
C ALA A 9 -19.11 37.00 13.08
N TYR A 10 -19.42 37.07 11.78
CA TYR A 10 -18.84 38.03 10.85
C TYR A 10 -19.84 39.08 10.34
N ASN A 11 -21.04 39.16 10.94
CA ASN A 11 -22.11 40.10 10.58
C ASN A 11 -22.42 40.17 9.07
N ILE A 12 -22.45 39.01 8.41
CA ILE A 12 -22.67 38.93 6.96
C ILE A 12 -24.18 39.03 6.68
N LYS A 13 -24.57 39.95 5.80
CA LYS A 13 -26.00 40.24 5.55
C LYS A 13 -26.76 39.07 4.93
N THR A 14 -26.12 38.30 4.05
CA THR A 14 -26.83 37.30 3.24
C THR A 14 -26.13 35.94 3.29
N LYS A 15 -26.89 34.90 3.60
CA LYS A 15 -26.42 33.49 3.57
C LYS A 15 -25.93 33.07 2.19
N LYS A 16 -26.46 33.69 1.12
CA LYS A 16 -26.06 33.46 -0.27
C LYS A 16 -24.59 33.81 -0.49
N THR A 17 -24.11 34.95 0.02
CA THR A 17 -22.72 35.38 -0.10
C THR A 17 -21.75 34.36 0.49
N ILE A 18 -22.08 33.79 1.66
CA ILE A 18 -21.27 32.75 2.31
C ILE A 18 -21.28 31.47 1.46
N ARG A 19 -22.43 31.08 0.91
CA ARG A 19 -22.53 29.90 0.03
C ARG A 19 -21.75 30.09 -1.27
N ASP A 20 -21.80 31.28 -1.85
CA ASP A 20 -21.08 31.61 -3.09
C ASP A 20 -19.57 31.57 -2.85
N TRP A 21 -19.08 32.05 -1.70
CA TRP A 21 -17.67 31.92 -1.31
C TRP A 21 -17.26 30.46 -1.08
N ILE A 22 -18.10 29.66 -0.41
CA ILE A 22 -17.84 28.23 -0.24
C ILE A 22 -17.78 27.52 -1.60
N LEU A 23 -18.67 27.87 -2.53
CA LEU A 23 -18.70 27.29 -3.87
C LEU A 23 -17.44 27.65 -4.67
N ARG A 24 -17.09 28.93 -4.74
CA ARG A 24 -15.87 29.40 -5.43
C ARG A 24 -14.61 28.78 -4.85
N PHE A 25 -14.50 28.74 -3.52
CA PHE A 25 -13.34 28.15 -2.87
C PHE A 25 -13.29 26.62 -3.05
N LYS A 26 -14.44 25.95 -3.16
CA LYS A 26 -14.49 24.52 -3.47
C LYS A 26 -14.01 24.26 -4.90
N GLU A 27 -14.42 25.07 -5.86
CA GLU A 27 -13.94 25.00 -7.25
C GLU A 27 -12.43 25.26 -7.33
N GLU A 28 -11.94 26.34 -6.72
CA GLU A 28 -10.51 26.67 -6.67
C GLU A 28 -9.67 25.60 -5.97
N LYS A 29 -10.19 24.98 -4.90
CA LYS A 29 -9.52 23.85 -4.25
C LYS A 29 -9.47 22.63 -5.15
N VAL A 30 -10.53 22.32 -5.91
CA VAL A 30 -10.51 21.21 -6.88
C VAL A 30 -9.42 21.43 -7.93
N ASP A 31 -9.26 22.66 -8.42
CA ASP A 31 -8.19 23.02 -9.36
C ASP A 31 -6.79 22.92 -8.72
N PHE A 32 -6.65 23.36 -7.48
CA PHE A 32 -5.38 23.28 -6.74
C PHE A 32 -5.01 21.82 -6.38
N TYR A 33 -5.98 21.00 -5.96
CA TYR A 33 -5.77 19.57 -5.72
C TYR A 33 -5.42 18.85 -7.02
N ALA A 34 -6.12 19.13 -8.13
CA ALA A 34 -5.80 18.56 -9.44
C ALA A 34 -4.39 18.94 -9.93
N LYS A 35 -3.91 20.15 -9.58
CA LYS A 35 -2.58 20.65 -9.93
C LYS A 35 -1.45 20.17 -9.01
N ILE A 36 -1.76 19.82 -7.76
CA ILE A 36 -0.79 19.32 -6.76
C ILE A 36 -0.73 17.80 -6.69
N GLN A 37 -1.69 17.06 -7.25
CA GLN A 37 -1.47 15.62 -7.37
C GLN A 37 -0.23 15.42 -8.24
N PRO A 38 0.89 14.86 -7.71
CA PRO A 38 1.81 14.21 -8.59
C PRO A 38 0.98 13.21 -9.37
N GLN A 39 1.23 13.11 -10.67
CA GLN A 39 0.75 12.04 -11.51
C GLN A 39 1.39 10.73 -11.03
N MET A 40 1.16 10.36 -9.76
CA MET A 40 1.37 9.04 -9.22
C MET A 40 0.47 8.20 -10.08
N ALA A 41 1.13 7.51 -11.00
CA ALA A 41 0.52 6.59 -11.92
C ALA A 41 -0.59 5.87 -11.18
N LYS A 42 -1.74 5.74 -11.83
CA LYS A 42 -2.61 4.60 -11.59
C LYS A 42 -1.73 3.36 -11.83
N GLN A 43 -0.92 2.98 -10.85
CA GLN A 43 -0.45 1.63 -10.67
C GLN A 43 -1.76 0.89 -10.50
N LYS A 44 -2.23 0.31 -11.61
CA LYS A 44 -3.25 -0.73 -11.59
C LYS A 44 -2.86 -1.62 -10.43
N SER A 45 -3.62 -1.56 -9.35
CA SER A 45 -3.42 -2.47 -8.23
C SER A 45 -3.39 -3.85 -8.86
N PRO A 46 -2.27 -4.59 -8.82
CA PRO A 46 -2.25 -5.93 -9.35
C PRO A 46 -3.41 -6.69 -8.72
N ASP A 47 -4.19 -7.40 -9.53
CA ASP A 47 -5.41 -8.08 -9.10
C ASP A 47 -5.08 -8.88 -7.83
N LYS A 48 -5.70 -8.51 -6.70
CA LYS A 48 -5.36 -9.07 -5.39
C LYS A 48 -5.39 -10.59 -5.39
N GLN A 49 -6.32 -11.16 -6.17
CA GLN A 49 -6.43 -12.60 -6.39
C GLN A 49 -5.22 -13.22 -7.12
N ALA A 50 -4.64 -12.52 -8.10
CA ALA A 50 -3.45 -12.99 -8.80
C ALA A 50 -2.23 -12.96 -7.87
N LEU A 51 -2.12 -11.94 -7.02
CA LEU A 51 -1.07 -11.85 -5.99
C LEU A 51 -1.21 -12.96 -4.94
N GLU A 52 -2.42 -13.19 -4.42
CA GLU A 52 -2.68 -14.24 -3.45
C GLU A 52 -2.39 -15.63 -4.03
N LYS A 53 -2.78 -15.87 -5.28
CA LYS A 53 -2.46 -17.13 -5.96
C LYS A 53 -0.95 -17.32 -6.15
N ALA A 54 -0.23 -16.29 -6.58
CA ALA A 54 1.22 -16.35 -6.73
C ALA A 54 1.92 -16.62 -5.39
N LEU A 55 1.40 -16.05 -4.30
CA LEU A 55 1.90 -16.27 -2.94
C LEU A 55 1.71 -17.74 -2.53
N GLN A 56 0.51 -18.29 -2.70
CA GLN A 56 0.22 -19.69 -2.38
C GLN A 56 1.10 -20.67 -3.19
N GLU A 57 1.29 -20.40 -4.49
CA GLU A 57 2.16 -21.22 -5.34
C GLU A 57 3.63 -21.18 -4.89
N ALA A 58 4.12 -20.01 -4.47
CA ALA A 58 5.47 -19.86 -3.96
C ALA A 58 5.66 -20.60 -2.62
N GLU A 59 4.71 -20.48 -1.69
CA GLU A 59 4.75 -21.20 -0.41
C GLU A 59 4.74 -22.72 -0.61
N LEU A 60 3.91 -23.22 -1.53
CA LEU A 60 3.86 -24.65 -1.87
C LEU A 60 5.20 -25.12 -2.44
N LYS A 61 5.79 -24.37 -3.38
CA LYS A 61 7.12 -24.69 -3.94
C LYS A 61 8.19 -24.73 -2.86
N ILE A 62 8.21 -23.76 -1.94
CA ILE A 62 9.16 -23.72 -0.83
C ILE A 62 9.00 -24.95 0.07
N LYS A 63 7.75 -25.29 0.42
CA LYS A 63 7.46 -26.47 1.23
C LYS A 63 7.92 -27.75 0.55
N ALA A 64 7.60 -27.93 -0.73
CA ALA A 64 8.00 -29.09 -1.53
C ALA A 64 9.53 -29.23 -1.61
N LEU A 65 10.24 -28.12 -1.85
CA LEU A 65 11.71 -28.10 -1.88
C LEU A 65 12.31 -28.49 -0.54
N ASN A 66 11.81 -27.93 0.57
CA ASN A 66 12.28 -28.30 1.90
C ASN A 66 12.03 -29.79 2.20
N THR A 67 10.85 -30.31 1.87
CA THR A 67 10.57 -31.74 2.06
C THR A 67 11.46 -32.63 1.20
N LEU A 68 11.80 -32.20 -0.02
CA LEU A 68 12.72 -32.95 -0.87
C LEU A 68 14.14 -32.95 -0.29
N ILE A 69 14.56 -31.82 0.29
CA ILE A 69 15.84 -31.73 1.02
C ILE A 69 15.84 -32.69 2.20
N ASP A 70 14.78 -32.69 3.02
CA ASP A 70 14.67 -33.59 4.17
C ASP A 70 14.77 -35.07 3.74
N VAL A 71 14.02 -35.47 2.70
CA VAL A 71 14.08 -36.84 2.15
C VAL A 71 15.47 -37.19 1.61
N ALA A 72 16.14 -36.25 0.94
CA ALA A 72 17.49 -36.46 0.43
C ALA A 72 18.52 -36.59 1.56
N GLU A 73 18.41 -35.77 2.62
CA GLU A 73 19.26 -35.88 3.81
C GLU A 73 19.05 -37.21 4.53
N GLU A 74 17.80 -37.66 4.68
CA GLU A 74 17.46 -38.91 5.37
C GLU A 74 17.88 -40.16 4.57
N GLN A 75 17.54 -40.23 3.28
CA GLN A 75 17.73 -41.45 2.48
C GLN A 75 19.12 -41.54 1.87
N LEU A 76 19.69 -40.41 1.42
CA LEU A 76 20.97 -40.39 0.72
C LEU A 76 22.14 -39.97 1.62
N LYS A 77 21.86 -39.51 2.86
CA LYS A 77 22.87 -39.01 3.82
C LYS A 77 23.76 -37.90 3.25
N ILE A 78 23.22 -37.12 2.30
CA ILE A 78 23.89 -35.97 1.71
C ILE A 78 23.50 -34.75 2.53
N ASP A 79 24.47 -34.03 3.08
CA ASP A 79 24.25 -32.83 3.90
C ASP A 79 24.07 -31.60 3.00
N ILE A 80 22.82 -31.22 2.74
CA ILE A 80 22.46 -30.13 1.80
C ILE A 80 22.25 -28.82 2.56
N ARG A 81 21.62 -28.88 3.72
CA ARG A 81 21.30 -27.69 4.52
C ARG A 81 22.56 -27.12 5.17
N LYS A 82 22.67 -25.78 5.13
CA LYS A 82 23.74 -25.10 5.86
C LYS A 82 23.57 -25.30 7.37
N LYS A 83 24.55 -25.92 8.04
CA LYS A 83 24.61 -26.00 9.50
C LYS A 83 24.76 -24.61 10.11
N SER A 84 23.85 -24.24 11.01
CA SER A 84 23.99 -23.01 11.79
C SER A 84 25.29 -23.11 12.63
N GLY A 85 26.14 -22.10 12.56
CA GLY A 85 27.36 -22.01 13.37
C GLY A 85 28.68 -22.36 12.67
N ALA A 86 28.69 -22.68 11.36
CA ALA A 86 29.96 -22.80 10.64
C ALA A 86 30.69 -21.44 10.63
N LYS A 87 31.79 -21.36 11.40
CA LYS A 87 32.67 -20.19 11.50
C LYS A 87 33.12 -19.83 10.08
N GLN A 88 32.78 -18.62 9.62
CA GLN A 88 33.23 -18.11 8.32
C GLN A 88 34.75 -18.28 8.23
N SER A 89 35.23 -19.03 7.23
CA SER A 89 36.68 -19.14 7.02
C SER A 89 37.19 -17.73 6.71
N LYS A 90 38.18 -17.29 7.48
CA LYS A 90 38.88 -16.04 7.18
C LYS A 90 39.62 -16.27 5.87
N LYS A 91 39.35 -15.42 4.86
CA LYS A 91 40.22 -15.30 3.70
C LYS A 91 41.55 -14.70 4.12
#